data_AF-A0A7S1ZUM6-F1
#
_entry.id   AF-A0A7S1ZUM6-F1
#
_cell.length_a   1.000
_cell.length_b   1.000
_cell.length_c   1.000
_cell.angle_alpha   90.00
_cell.angle_beta   90.00
_cell.angle_gamma   90.00
#
_symmetry.space_group_name_H-M   'P 1'
#
loop_
_entity.id
_entity.type
_entity.pdbx_description
1 polymer ?
#
loop_
_entity_poly.entity_id
_entity_poly.type
_entity_poly.pdbx_seq_one_letter_code
_entity_poly.pdbx_strand_id
1 'polypeptide(L)'
;MATLAVVLAFSVLVDIGHAFVAKPSGFAQKSKSTNCRNFFSLSSTSGIKRSSTSLGYRNLPSLEQVSNDPFSEQIYHASEIMSILKSNQEIVSKAQDKSFLESEEEQMISELMCAQFSHPDGIRGFFTTYLTGEGDALADMEDVPKPLRDAMKQANLEDLASLACMNVIVPIASMSKLSDSTLVANAAHTAERAKHILRNMRGSVNVIRNCAAIYIVAMGIGDKNPEGHNELILFWNDLFAASNFTDKQKEDIASAFTDLL
;
A
#
# COMPACT_ATOMS: atom_id res chain seq x y z
N MET A 1 -20.42 -8.92 -5.32
CA MET A 1 -19.90 -10.26 -4.91
C MET A 1 -18.38 -10.28 -4.73
N ALA A 2 -17.60 -9.46 -5.48
CA ALA A 2 -16.17 -9.27 -5.24
C ALA A 2 -15.83 -8.73 -3.83
N THR A 3 -16.71 -7.89 -3.27
CA THR A 3 -16.59 -7.33 -1.90
C THR A 3 -16.49 -8.40 -0.82
N LEU A 4 -17.11 -9.58 -0.99
CA LEU A 4 -17.13 -10.61 0.06
C LEU A 4 -15.81 -11.38 0.15
N ALA A 5 -15.11 -11.56 -0.99
CA ALA A 5 -13.79 -12.18 -1.05
C ALA A 5 -12.70 -11.28 -0.46
N VAL A 6 -12.82 -9.99 -0.78
CA VAL A 6 -12.01 -8.92 -0.21
C VAL A 6 -12.27 -8.84 1.29
N VAL A 7 -13.52 -8.85 1.74
CA VAL A 7 -13.85 -8.91 3.17
C VAL A 7 -13.36 -10.20 3.83
N LEU A 8 -13.19 -11.33 3.15
CA LEU A 8 -12.59 -12.53 3.78
C LEU A 8 -11.06 -12.43 3.90
N ALA A 9 -10.36 -11.92 2.88
CA ALA A 9 -8.94 -11.61 3.00
C ALA A 9 -8.69 -10.48 4.03
N PHE A 10 -9.60 -9.49 4.07
CA PHE A 10 -9.56 -8.38 5.00
C PHE A 10 -10.02 -8.74 6.41
N SER A 11 -11.00 -9.62 6.61
CA SER A 11 -11.38 -10.13 7.94
C SER A 11 -10.27 -10.98 8.51
N VAL A 12 -9.56 -11.77 7.67
CA VAL A 12 -8.32 -12.42 8.10
C VAL A 12 -7.23 -11.39 8.40
N LEU A 13 -7.07 -10.33 7.61
CA LEU A 13 -6.14 -9.21 7.90
C LEU A 13 -6.59 -8.32 9.08
N VAL A 14 -7.87 -8.29 9.45
CA VAL A 14 -8.45 -7.51 10.56
C VAL A 14 -8.41 -8.34 11.83
N ASP A 15 -8.60 -9.65 11.78
CA ASP A 15 -8.40 -10.56 12.91
C ASP A 15 -6.90 -10.75 13.20
N ILE A 16 -6.08 -10.98 12.17
CA ILE A 16 -4.61 -10.92 12.30
C ILE A 16 -4.19 -9.49 12.66
N GLY A 17 -4.89 -8.47 12.15
CA GLY A 17 -4.69 -7.04 12.43
C GLY A 17 -5.00 -6.65 13.87
N HIS A 18 -6.05 -7.22 14.48
CA HIS A 18 -6.40 -7.01 15.89
C HIS A 18 -5.43 -7.75 16.80
N ALA A 19 -4.96 -8.94 16.40
CA ALA A 19 -3.81 -9.59 17.03
C ALA A 19 -2.51 -8.77 16.86
N PHE A 20 -2.39 -7.98 15.78
CA PHE A 20 -1.24 -7.10 15.46
C PHE A 20 -1.23 -5.77 16.21
N VAL A 21 -2.40 -5.16 16.45
CA VAL A 21 -2.53 -3.94 17.26
C VAL A 21 -2.18 -4.25 18.73
N ALA A 22 -2.37 -5.50 19.16
CA ALA A 22 -1.79 -6.04 20.38
C ALA A 22 -0.29 -6.38 20.20
N LYS A 23 0.54 -5.37 19.91
CA LYS A 23 2.00 -5.52 19.76
C LYS A 23 2.64 -6.22 20.97
N PRO A 24 3.61 -7.13 20.79
CA PRO A 24 4.68 -7.32 21.75
C PRO A 24 5.48 -6.00 21.81
N SER A 25 5.76 -5.53 23.02
CA SER A 25 6.28 -4.20 23.38
C SER A 25 7.66 -3.79 22.80
N GLY A 26 8.21 -4.51 21.81
CA GLY A 26 9.53 -4.26 21.24
C GLY A 26 9.57 -3.29 20.05
N PHE A 27 8.50 -3.22 19.24
CA PHE A 27 8.50 -2.47 17.96
C PHE A 27 7.96 -1.04 18.06
N ALA A 28 7.95 -0.48 19.28
CA ALA A 28 7.61 0.92 19.54
C ALA A 28 8.89 1.72 19.82
N GLN A 29 9.88 1.66 18.91
CA GLN A 29 10.69 2.86 18.75
C GLN A 29 9.73 3.95 18.29
N LYS A 30 9.74 5.09 18.98
CA LYS A 30 9.11 6.33 18.54
C LYS A 30 9.56 6.55 17.09
N SER A 31 8.76 6.09 16.13
CA SER A 31 8.90 6.47 14.74
C SER A 31 8.78 7.98 14.77
N LYS A 32 9.91 8.65 14.59
CA LYS A 32 9.92 10.08 14.31
C LYS A 32 9.20 10.15 12.98
N SER A 33 7.90 10.44 13.02
CA SER A 33 7.10 10.78 11.85
C SER A 33 7.98 11.64 10.97
N THR A 34 8.44 11.07 9.85
CA THR A 34 9.27 11.80 8.91
C THR A 34 8.37 12.93 8.44
N ASN A 35 8.69 14.14 8.89
CA ASN A 35 7.88 15.33 8.69
C ASN A 35 7.70 15.53 7.18
N CYS A 36 6.57 15.06 6.63
CA CYS A 36 6.01 15.62 5.39
C CYS A 36 5.77 17.15 5.56
N ARG A 37 5.85 17.66 6.80
CA ARG A 37 5.83 19.09 7.15
C ARG A 37 6.92 19.94 6.49
N ASN A 38 8.07 19.38 6.08
CA ASN A 38 9.14 20.20 5.49
C ASN A 38 8.82 20.75 4.09
N PHE A 39 7.70 20.36 3.49
CA PHE A 39 7.19 20.93 2.24
C PHE A 39 6.17 22.07 2.43
N PHE A 40 5.70 22.35 3.66
CA PHE A 40 4.66 23.36 3.92
C PHE A 40 5.21 24.80 4.00
N SER A 41 6.10 25.17 3.09
CA SER A 41 6.45 26.57 2.85
C SER A 41 5.39 27.21 1.94
N LEU A 42 4.18 27.40 2.46
CA LEU A 42 3.14 28.19 1.80
C LEU A 42 3.58 29.65 1.75
N SER A 43 4.09 30.05 0.59
CA SER A 43 4.20 31.46 0.23
C SER A 43 2.78 32.01 0.17
N SER A 44 2.42 32.85 1.15
CA SER A 44 1.16 33.59 1.16
C SER A 44 1.13 34.60 0.02
N THR A 45 0.71 34.18 -1.17
CA THR A 45 0.39 35.09 -2.28
C THR A 45 -1.11 35.34 -2.32
N SER A 46 -1.48 36.52 -1.84
CA SER A 46 -2.80 37.13 -1.94
C SER A 46 -3.26 37.26 -3.41
N GLY A 47 -4.46 36.73 -3.69
CA GLY A 47 -5.43 37.38 -4.56
C GLY A 47 -5.25 37.23 -6.08
N ILE A 48 -5.58 36.05 -6.62
CA ILE A 48 -6.06 35.92 -8.01
C ILE A 48 -7.34 35.08 -8.00
N LYS A 49 -8.50 35.72 -8.22
CA LYS A 49 -9.76 35.03 -8.52
C LYS A 49 -9.69 34.47 -9.94
N ARG A 50 -9.13 33.27 -10.11
CA ARG A 50 -9.33 32.47 -11.32
C ARG A 50 -10.60 31.65 -11.14
N SER A 51 -11.55 31.83 -12.04
CA SER A 51 -12.71 30.96 -12.21
C SER A 51 -12.23 29.63 -12.80
N SER A 52 -11.72 28.74 -11.95
CA SER A 52 -11.38 27.38 -12.33
C SER A 52 -12.65 26.60 -12.61
N THR A 53 -12.75 26.01 -13.78
CA THR A 53 -13.67 24.92 -14.11
C THR A 53 -13.32 23.69 -13.26
N SER A 54 -13.59 23.75 -11.94
CA SER A 54 -13.25 22.71 -10.96
C SER A 54 -14.30 21.59 -11.00
N LEU A 55 -14.28 20.77 -12.05
CA LEU A 55 -15.31 19.77 -12.29
C LEU A 55 -15.21 18.50 -11.42
N GLY A 56 -14.17 18.33 -10.59
CA GLY A 56 -13.96 17.09 -9.81
C GLY A 56 -13.62 17.21 -8.32
N TYR A 57 -13.31 18.40 -7.79
CA TYR A 57 -12.61 18.52 -6.50
C TYR A 57 -13.48 18.93 -5.31
N ARG A 58 -14.80 19.05 -5.47
CA ARG A 58 -15.67 19.61 -4.41
C ARG A 58 -15.81 18.73 -3.16
N ASN A 59 -15.42 17.46 -3.23
CA ASN A 59 -15.65 16.47 -2.18
C ASN A 59 -14.35 15.79 -1.68
N LEU A 60 -13.19 16.38 -1.93
CA LEU A 60 -11.94 15.83 -1.37
C LEU A 60 -11.92 15.96 0.16
N PRO A 61 -11.45 14.93 0.88
CA PRO A 61 -11.22 15.04 2.31
C PRO A 61 -10.11 16.06 2.59
N SER A 62 -10.20 16.74 3.73
CA SER A 62 -9.12 17.63 4.18
C SER A 62 -7.88 16.84 4.62
N LEU A 63 -6.71 17.46 4.59
CA LEU A 63 -5.46 16.85 5.09
C LEU A 63 -5.59 16.39 6.55
N GLU A 64 -6.35 17.13 7.36
CA GLU A 64 -6.59 16.79 8.77
C GLU A 64 -7.42 15.50 8.90
N GLN A 65 -8.49 15.36 8.11
CA GLN A 65 -9.30 14.13 8.06
C GLN A 65 -8.45 12.94 7.60
N VAL A 66 -7.75 13.09 6.47
CA VAL A 66 -6.93 12.01 5.91
C VAL A 66 -5.85 11.55 6.90
N SER A 67 -5.29 12.46 7.71
CA SER A 67 -4.22 12.11 8.66
C SER A 67 -4.70 11.43 9.95
N ASN A 68 -5.98 11.53 10.31
CA ASN A 68 -6.45 11.18 11.66
C ASN A 68 -7.68 10.27 11.69
N ASP A 69 -8.45 10.21 10.60
CA ASP A 69 -9.70 9.46 10.58
C ASP A 69 -9.46 7.95 10.70
N PRO A 70 -10.41 7.20 11.27
CA PRO A 70 -10.28 5.76 11.48
C PRO A 70 -10.31 4.99 10.16
N PHE A 71 -9.79 3.76 10.17
CA PHE A 71 -9.72 2.88 9.00
C PHE A 71 -10.96 2.85 8.08
N SER A 72 -12.18 2.84 8.62
CA SER A 72 -13.40 2.81 7.80
C SER A 72 -13.53 4.02 6.87
N GLU A 73 -13.19 5.20 7.38
CA GLU A 73 -13.18 6.45 6.61
C GLU A 73 -11.96 6.49 5.67
N GLN A 74 -10.84 5.90 6.07
CA GLN A 74 -9.63 5.84 5.23
C GLN A 74 -9.86 5.09 3.91
N ILE A 75 -10.75 4.10 3.87
CA ILE A 75 -11.16 3.44 2.62
C ILE A 75 -11.89 4.43 1.70
N TYR A 76 -12.80 5.23 2.27
CA TYR A 76 -13.54 6.26 1.54
C TYR A 76 -12.60 7.34 1.00
N HIS A 77 -11.71 7.87 1.84
CA HIS A 77 -10.70 8.86 1.46
C HIS A 77 -9.82 8.35 0.30
N ALA A 78 -9.32 7.12 0.41
CA ALA A 78 -8.53 6.51 -0.64
C ALA A 78 -9.31 6.37 -1.96
N SER A 79 -10.61 6.06 -1.91
CA SER A 79 -11.47 5.95 -3.10
C SER A 79 -11.61 7.30 -3.82
N GLU A 80 -11.86 8.38 -3.09
CA GLU A 80 -11.97 9.72 -3.66
C GLU A 80 -10.64 10.17 -4.28
N ILE A 81 -9.51 9.96 -3.58
CA ILE A 81 -8.19 10.33 -4.09
C ILE A 81 -7.84 9.52 -5.35
N MET A 82 -8.15 8.23 -5.39
CA MET A 82 -7.90 7.39 -6.57
C MET A 82 -8.75 7.76 -7.77
N SER A 83 -10.01 8.12 -7.57
CA SER A 83 -10.90 8.57 -8.65
C SER A 83 -10.31 9.78 -9.40
N ILE A 84 -9.74 10.71 -8.65
CA ILE A 84 -9.08 11.90 -9.18
C ILE A 84 -7.75 11.54 -9.86
N LEU A 85 -6.92 10.71 -9.22
CA LEU A 85 -5.68 10.21 -9.83
C LEU A 85 -5.94 9.55 -11.18
N LYS A 86 -6.98 8.73 -11.28
CA LYS A 86 -7.38 8.08 -12.53
C LYS A 86 -7.82 9.09 -13.57
N SER A 87 -8.68 10.03 -13.19
CA SER A 87 -9.14 11.10 -14.08
C SER A 87 -7.97 11.92 -14.64
N ASN A 88 -7.01 12.28 -13.79
CA ASN A 88 -5.83 13.04 -14.20
C ASN A 88 -4.93 12.23 -15.13
N GLN A 89 -4.74 10.95 -14.85
CA GLN A 89 -3.95 10.05 -15.71
C GLN A 89 -4.60 9.87 -17.10
N GLU A 90 -5.93 9.79 -17.17
CA GLU A 90 -6.67 9.74 -18.44
C GLU A 90 -6.55 11.05 -19.23
N ILE A 91 -6.53 12.20 -18.57
CA ILE A 91 -6.31 13.50 -19.22
C ILE A 91 -4.88 13.59 -19.76
N VAL A 92 -3.88 13.25 -18.94
CA VAL A 92 -2.45 13.30 -19.31
C VAL A 92 -2.14 12.35 -20.46
N SER A 93 -2.72 11.15 -20.48
CA SER A 93 -2.53 10.19 -21.58
C SER A 93 -3.12 10.66 -22.92
N LYS A 94 -4.14 11.53 -22.89
CA LYS A 94 -4.76 12.13 -24.09
C LYS A 94 -4.11 13.46 -24.50
N ALA A 95 -3.38 14.11 -23.60
CA ALA A 95 -2.74 15.40 -23.86
C ALA A 95 -1.50 15.23 -24.76
N GLN A 96 -1.46 16.01 -25.84
CA GLN A 96 -0.36 15.99 -26.82
C GLN A 96 0.91 16.70 -26.30
N ASP A 97 0.77 17.55 -25.29
CA ASP A 97 1.87 18.26 -24.63
C ASP A 97 1.87 17.93 -23.13
N LYS A 98 2.87 17.13 -22.72
CA LYS A 98 3.01 16.62 -21.34
C LYS A 98 3.56 17.66 -20.35
N SER A 99 4.05 18.81 -20.84
CA SER A 99 4.85 19.75 -20.05
C SER A 99 4.05 20.75 -19.22
N PHE A 100 2.75 20.92 -19.48
CA PHE A 100 1.94 22.00 -18.91
C PHE A 100 1.07 21.59 -17.70
N LEU A 101 1.14 20.34 -17.24
CA LEU A 101 0.23 19.80 -16.23
C LEU A 101 0.93 19.29 -14.95
N GLU A 102 2.12 19.80 -14.62
CA GLU A 102 2.58 19.77 -13.22
C GLU A 102 1.74 20.80 -12.44
N SER A 103 0.48 20.45 -12.24
CA SER A 103 -0.54 21.34 -11.73
C SER A 103 -0.46 21.41 -10.20
N GLU A 104 -0.96 22.52 -9.66
CA GLU A 104 -1.31 22.65 -8.23
C GLU A 104 -2.12 21.45 -7.73
N GLU A 105 -2.88 20.79 -8.60
CA GLU A 105 -3.64 19.57 -8.32
C GLU A 105 -2.74 18.35 -8.11
N GLU A 106 -1.69 18.16 -8.91
CA GLU A 106 -0.70 17.09 -8.73
C GLU A 106 -0.04 17.19 -7.35
N GLN A 107 0.30 18.42 -6.94
CA GLN A 107 0.85 18.70 -5.63
C GLN A 107 -0.16 18.40 -4.51
N MET A 108 -1.40 18.90 -4.63
CA MET A 108 -2.45 18.65 -3.64
C MET A 108 -2.72 17.15 -3.45
N ILE A 109 -2.80 16.38 -4.55
CA ILE A 109 -2.98 14.93 -4.49
C ILE A 109 -1.78 14.27 -3.81
N SER A 110 -0.56 14.71 -4.11
CA SER A 110 0.64 14.21 -3.44
C SER A 110 0.60 14.46 -1.94
N GLU A 111 0.15 15.65 -1.51
CA GLU A 111 -0.01 15.99 -0.09
C GLU A 111 -1.06 15.12 0.61
N LEU A 112 -2.20 14.87 -0.04
CA LEU A 112 -3.23 13.97 0.47
C LEU A 112 -2.73 12.53 0.59
N MET A 113 -1.98 12.03 -0.39
CA MET A 113 -1.41 10.68 -0.34
C MET A 113 -0.32 10.57 0.73
N CYS A 114 0.50 11.60 0.91
CA CYS A 114 1.45 11.65 2.03
C CYS A 114 0.74 11.64 3.39
N ALA A 115 -0.35 12.38 3.54
CA ALA A 115 -1.19 12.34 4.73
C ALA A 115 -1.77 10.93 4.96
N GLN A 116 -2.29 10.30 3.91
CA GLN A 116 -2.84 8.94 3.92
C GLN A 116 -1.77 7.92 4.34
N PHE A 117 -0.51 8.11 3.96
CA PHE A 117 0.59 7.23 4.33
C PHE A 117 1.30 7.57 5.64
N SER A 118 0.83 8.60 6.35
CA SER A 118 1.44 9.04 7.60
C SER A 118 1.11 8.16 8.80
N HIS A 119 0.14 7.24 8.67
CA HIS A 119 -0.27 6.32 9.72
C HIS A 119 -0.75 4.95 9.15
N PRO A 120 -0.75 3.87 9.96
CA PRO A 120 -1.09 2.53 9.48
C PRO A 120 -2.50 2.36 8.92
N ASP A 121 -3.50 3.02 9.52
CA ASP A 121 -4.90 2.94 9.05
C ASP A 121 -5.05 3.53 7.65
N GLY A 122 -4.36 4.63 7.37
CA GLY A 122 -4.40 5.26 6.06
C GLY A 122 -3.70 4.41 5.00
N ILE A 123 -2.55 3.80 5.32
CA ILE A 123 -1.88 2.82 4.43
C ILE A 123 -2.80 1.62 4.15
N ARG A 124 -3.46 1.09 5.18
CA ARG A 124 -4.42 -0.02 5.02
C ARG A 124 -5.60 0.38 4.14
N GLY A 125 -6.22 1.54 4.40
CA GLY A 125 -7.32 2.06 3.60
C GLY A 125 -6.94 2.21 2.13
N PHE A 126 -5.73 2.73 1.86
CA PHE A 126 -5.18 2.80 0.51
C PHE A 126 -5.04 1.43 -0.13
N PHE A 127 -4.39 0.45 0.52
CA PHE A 127 -4.21 -0.87 -0.09
C PHE A 127 -5.53 -1.57 -0.36
N THR A 128 -6.52 -1.45 0.54
CA THR A 128 -7.88 -1.94 0.30
C THR A 128 -8.40 -1.41 -1.02
N THR A 129 -8.47 -0.09 -1.18
CA THR A 129 -9.06 0.53 -2.36
C THR A 129 -8.24 0.26 -3.62
N TYR A 130 -6.91 0.38 -3.55
CA TYR A 130 -6.03 0.26 -4.72
C TYR A 130 -6.02 -1.16 -5.26
N LEU A 131 -5.84 -2.14 -4.38
CA LEU A 131 -5.64 -3.53 -4.78
C LEU A 131 -6.94 -4.21 -5.19
N THR A 132 -8.10 -3.67 -4.78
CA THR A 132 -9.41 -4.28 -5.06
C THR A 132 -10.29 -3.45 -5.99
N GLY A 133 -9.72 -2.42 -6.64
CA GLY A 133 -10.45 -1.64 -7.65
C GLY A 133 -10.99 -2.54 -8.78
N GLU A 134 -12.21 -2.28 -9.22
CA GLU A 134 -12.86 -3.00 -10.31
C GLU A 134 -12.59 -2.31 -11.68
N GLY A 135 -12.60 -3.08 -12.77
CA GLY A 135 -12.43 -2.58 -14.13
C GLY A 135 -11.00 -2.10 -14.43
N ASP A 136 -10.87 -1.02 -15.23
CA ASP A 136 -9.60 -0.37 -15.55
C ASP A 136 -9.02 0.35 -14.31
N ALA A 137 -8.55 -0.42 -13.33
CA ALA A 137 -8.05 0.12 -12.08
C ALA A 137 -6.66 0.73 -12.25
N LEU A 138 -6.34 1.75 -11.45
CA LEU A 138 -5.01 2.35 -11.39
C LEU A 138 -3.90 1.33 -11.07
N ALA A 139 -4.24 0.23 -10.40
CA ALA A 139 -3.31 -0.84 -10.05
C ALA A 139 -2.88 -1.72 -11.24
N ASP A 140 -3.68 -1.73 -12.32
CA ASP A 140 -3.44 -2.52 -13.53
C ASP A 140 -2.70 -1.72 -14.61
N MET A 141 -2.44 -0.44 -14.35
CA MET A 141 -1.64 0.39 -15.24
C MET A 141 -0.18 -0.06 -15.22
N GLU A 142 0.52 0.09 -16.34
CA GLU A 142 1.95 -0.27 -16.46
C GLU A 142 2.82 0.58 -15.52
N ASP A 143 2.51 1.87 -15.41
CA ASP A 143 3.21 2.82 -14.56
C ASP A 143 2.37 3.26 -13.37
N VAL A 144 2.96 3.28 -12.18
CA VAL A 144 2.35 3.90 -10.99
C VAL A 144 2.32 5.42 -11.18
N PRO A 145 1.15 6.09 -11.02
CA PRO A 145 1.05 7.54 -11.14
C PRO A 145 2.09 8.28 -10.29
N LYS A 146 2.71 9.32 -10.87
CA LYS A 146 3.80 10.07 -10.23
C LYS A 146 3.47 10.55 -8.80
N PRO A 147 2.30 11.16 -8.52
CA PRO A 147 1.95 11.57 -7.16
C PRO A 147 1.95 10.42 -6.16
N LEU A 148 1.41 9.27 -6.56
CA LEU A 148 1.33 8.09 -5.73
C LEU A 148 2.74 7.55 -5.44
N ARG A 149 3.57 7.41 -6.48
CA ARG A 149 4.95 6.94 -6.34
C ARG A 149 5.78 7.87 -5.46
N ASP A 150 5.63 9.18 -5.62
CA ASP A 150 6.40 10.17 -4.86
C ASP A 150 5.94 10.22 -3.40
N ALA A 151 4.63 10.04 -3.13
CA ALA A 151 4.11 9.87 -1.78
C ALA A 151 4.62 8.58 -1.11
N MET A 152 4.63 7.45 -1.84
CA MET A 152 5.18 6.18 -1.32
C MET A 152 6.65 6.32 -0.91
N LYS A 153 7.46 7.06 -1.68
CA LYS A 153 8.88 7.31 -1.35
C LYS A 153 9.07 8.17 -0.09
N GLN A 154 8.10 9.04 0.22
CA GLN A 154 8.14 9.94 1.38
C GLN A 154 7.54 9.32 2.65
N ALA A 155 6.69 8.29 2.49
CA ALA A 155 6.07 7.57 3.58
C ALA A 155 7.08 6.89 4.52
N ASN A 156 6.60 6.45 5.69
CA ASN A 156 7.36 5.48 6.48
C ASN A 156 7.45 4.16 5.72
N LEU A 157 8.56 3.97 5.00
CA LEU A 157 8.78 2.81 4.13
C LEU A 157 8.79 1.48 4.89
N GLU A 158 8.97 1.50 6.21
CA GLU A 158 8.92 0.28 7.02
C GLU A 158 7.49 -0.28 7.10
N ASP A 159 6.53 0.53 7.56
CA ASP A 159 5.13 0.13 7.64
C ASP A 159 4.54 -0.16 6.25
N LEU A 160 4.86 0.71 5.28
CA LEU A 160 4.37 0.56 3.90
C LEU A 160 4.89 -0.72 3.24
N ALA A 161 6.18 -1.03 3.39
CA ALA A 161 6.77 -2.25 2.80
C ALA A 161 6.21 -3.52 3.45
N SER A 162 6.12 -3.56 4.79
CA SER A 162 5.58 -4.72 5.50
C SER A 162 4.11 -4.98 5.14
N LEU A 163 3.29 -3.93 5.07
CA LEU A 163 1.88 -4.05 4.64
C LEU A 163 1.76 -4.45 3.17
N ALA A 164 2.58 -3.91 2.27
CA ALA A 164 2.61 -4.33 0.87
C ALA A 164 2.97 -5.82 0.74
N CYS A 165 3.98 -6.29 1.49
CA CYS A 165 4.36 -7.69 1.51
C CYS A 165 3.24 -8.59 2.02
N MET A 166 2.52 -8.16 3.06
CA MET A 166 1.38 -8.91 3.60
C MET A 166 0.24 -9.05 2.57
N ASN A 167 0.01 -8.00 1.77
CA ASN A 167 -0.93 -8.01 0.63
C ASN A 167 -0.48 -8.90 -0.54
N VAL A 168 0.74 -9.44 -0.52
CA VAL A 168 1.19 -10.52 -1.41
C VAL A 168 1.02 -11.89 -0.74
N ILE A 169 1.50 -12.03 0.49
CA ILE A 169 1.52 -13.31 1.23
C ILE A 169 0.11 -13.88 1.40
N VAL A 170 -0.80 -13.05 1.94
CA VAL A 170 -2.14 -13.54 2.35
C VAL A 170 -2.95 -14.03 1.15
N PRO A 171 -3.04 -13.28 0.03
CA PRO A 171 -3.77 -13.78 -1.13
C PRO A 171 -3.12 -15.04 -1.73
N ILE A 172 -1.79 -15.12 -1.83
CA ILE A 172 -1.09 -16.31 -2.34
C ILE A 172 -1.41 -17.54 -1.50
N ALA A 173 -1.25 -17.42 -0.18
CA ALA A 173 -1.57 -18.51 0.73
C ALA A 173 -3.05 -18.92 0.66
N SER A 174 -3.95 -17.97 0.40
CA SER A 174 -5.38 -18.23 0.37
C SER A 174 -5.82 -19.00 -0.88
N MET A 175 -5.14 -18.85 -2.01
CA MET A 175 -5.54 -19.49 -3.29
C MET A 175 -5.77 -21.00 -3.16
N SER A 176 -4.92 -21.72 -2.43
CA SER A 176 -5.03 -23.17 -2.24
C SER A 176 -6.19 -23.60 -1.31
N LYS A 177 -6.76 -22.67 -0.55
CA LYS A 177 -7.89 -22.89 0.37
C LYS A 177 -9.24 -22.56 -0.28
N LEU A 178 -9.24 -21.86 -1.41
CA LEU A 178 -10.45 -21.40 -2.08
C LEU A 178 -10.94 -22.46 -3.08
N SER A 179 -12.22 -22.81 -3.00
CA SER A 179 -12.86 -23.72 -3.96
C SER A 179 -13.47 -23.01 -5.17
N ASP A 180 -13.80 -21.72 -5.02
CA ASP A 180 -14.39 -20.89 -6.07
C ASP A 180 -13.29 -20.28 -6.94
N SER A 181 -13.34 -20.58 -8.24
CA SER A 181 -12.35 -20.12 -9.23
C SER A 181 -12.30 -18.60 -9.39
N THR A 182 -13.42 -17.90 -9.19
CA THR A 182 -13.49 -16.44 -9.22
C THR A 182 -12.74 -15.86 -8.03
N LEU A 183 -12.88 -16.48 -6.85
CA LEU A 183 -12.17 -16.05 -5.66
C LEU A 183 -10.67 -16.28 -5.77
N VAL A 184 -10.26 -17.40 -6.36
CA VAL A 184 -8.85 -17.69 -6.68
C VAL A 184 -8.29 -16.62 -7.63
N ALA A 185 -9.02 -16.29 -8.71
CA ALA A 185 -8.61 -15.26 -9.65
C ALA A 185 -8.46 -13.88 -8.98
N ASN A 186 -9.41 -13.49 -8.12
CA ASN A 186 -9.34 -12.23 -7.37
C ASN A 186 -8.15 -12.18 -6.40
N ALA A 187 -7.85 -13.29 -5.73
CA ALA A 187 -6.70 -13.40 -4.83
C ALA A 187 -5.38 -13.28 -5.61
N ALA A 188 -5.26 -13.98 -6.74
CA ALA A 188 -4.11 -13.87 -7.63
C ALA A 188 -3.92 -12.42 -8.12
N HIS A 189 -5.02 -11.78 -8.54
CA HIS A 189 -5.00 -10.39 -9.02
C HIS A 189 -4.55 -9.41 -7.94
N THR A 190 -5.05 -9.58 -6.71
CA THR A 190 -4.65 -8.77 -5.55
C THR A 190 -3.15 -8.91 -5.28
N ALA A 191 -2.62 -10.15 -5.30
CA ALA A 191 -1.19 -10.39 -5.13
C ALA A 191 -0.35 -9.75 -6.23
N GLU A 192 -0.76 -9.84 -7.51
CA GLU A 192 -0.04 -9.21 -8.62
C GLU A 192 0.01 -7.68 -8.48
N ARG A 193 -1.12 -7.04 -8.13
CA ARG A 193 -1.18 -5.60 -7.88
C ARG A 193 -0.29 -5.18 -6.71
N ALA A 194 -0.21 -5.98 -5.64
CA ALA A 194 0.68 -5.72 -4.52
C ALA A 194 2.16 -5.89 -4.91
N LYS A 195 2.50 -6.92 -5.70
CA LYS A 195 3.84 -7.07 -6.30
C LYS A 195 4.19 -5.88 -7.20
N HIS A 196 3.22 -5.35 -7.95
CA HIS A 196 3.44 -4.18 -8.79
C HIS A 196 3.87 -2.95 -7.96
N ILE A 197 3.25 -2.71 -6.81
CA ILE A 197 3.67 -1.67 -5.86
C ILE A 197 5.10 -1.93 -5.35
N LEU A 198 5.40 -3.16 -4.93
CA LEU A 198 6.74 -3.53 -4.42
C LEU A 198 7.83 -3.33 -5.47
N ARG A 199 7.55 -3.66 -6.75
CA ARG A 199 8.48 -3.41 -7.88
C ARG A 199 8.74 -1.92 -8.08
N ASN A 200 7.73 -1.07 -7.92
CA ASN A 200 7.88 0.39 -8.01
C ASN A 200 8.65 1.01 -6.83
N MET A 201 8.74 0.28 -5.71
CA MET A 201 9.57 0.62 -4.56
C MET A 201 10.89 -0.17 -4.51
N ARG A 202 11.25 -0.87 -5.60
CA ARG A 202 12.49 -1.66 -5.69
C ARG A 202 13.70 -0.75 -5.46
N GLY A 203 14.66 -1.24 -4.67
CA GLY A 203 15.82 -0.47 -4.22
C GLY A 203 15.64 0.19 -2.85
N SER A 204 14.40 0.27 -2.32
CA SER A 204 14.19 0.58 -0.91
C SER A 204 14.80 -0.51 -0.03
N VAL A 205 15.67 -0.11 0.91
CA VAL A 205 16.27 -1.03 1.89
C VAL A 205 15.18 -1.79 2.67
N ASN A 206 14.06 -1.14 2.99
CA ASN A 206 12.97 -1.78 3.73
C ASN A 206 12.23 -2.83 2.90
N VAL A 207 12.06 -2.61 1.59
CA VAL A 207 11.46 -3.61 0.69
C VAL A 207 12.40 -4.80 0.57
N ILE A 208 13.69 -4.57 0.29
CA ILE A 208 14.68 -5.64 0.16
C ILE A 208 14.77 -6.48 1.45
N ARG A 209 14.83 -5.82 2.61
CA ARG A 209 14.90 -6.50 3.92
C ARG A 209 13.66 -7.33 4.20
N ASN A 210 12.46 -6.82 3.88
CA ASN A 210 11.23 -7.59 4.02
C ASN A 210 11.20 -8.79 3.06
N CYS A 211 11.45 -8.59 1.77
CA CYS A 211 11.46 -9.68 0.79
C CYS A 211 12.45 -10.80 1.18
N ALA A 212 13.66 -10.43 1.62
CA ALA A 212 14.67 -11.39 2.05
C ALA A 212 14.25 -12.15 3.32
N ALA A 213 13.71 -11.45 4.33
CA ALA A 213 13.24 -12.08 5.56
C ALA A 213 12.08 -13.05 5.30
N ILE A 214 11.11 -12.67 4.44
CA ILE A 214 9.99 -13.53 4.06
C ILE A 214 10.49 -14.78 3.33
N TYR A 215 11.42 -14.63 2.38
CA TYR A 215 12.01 -15.76 1.67
C TYR A 215 12.70 -16.74 2.63
N ILE A 216 13.52 -16.23 3.56
CA ILE A 216 14.22 -17.04 4.56
C ILE A 216 13.22 -17.84 5.43
N VAL A 217 12.19 -17.16 5.94
CA VAL A 217 11.15 -17.77 6.78
C VAL A 217 10.35 -18.81 5.99
N ALA A 218 9.92 -18.47 4.78
CA ALA A 218 9.13 -19.36 3.93
C ALA A 218 9.90 -20.64 3.58
N MET A 219 11.19 -20.53 3.26
CA MET A 219 12.03 -21.68 2.91
C MET A 219 12.55 -22.46 4.12
N GLY A 220 12.28 -22.01 5.35
CA GLY A 220 12.80 -22.64 6.56
C GLY A 220 14.33 -22.66 6.63
N ILE A 221 14.99 -21.69 6.01
CA ILE A 221 16.45 -21.53 6.02
C ILE A 221 16.82 -20.93 7.37
N GLY A 222 16.70 -21.74 8.43
CA GLY A 222 16.74 -21.26 9.82
C GLY A 222 18.04 -20.54 10.19
N ASP A 223 17.89 -19.46 10.98
CA ASP A 223 18.74 -18.79 11.99
C ASP A 223 20.28 -18.76 11.86
N LYS A 224 20.84 -19.23 10.76
CA LYS A 224 22.28 -19.31 10.54
C LYS A 224 22.80 -17.99 9.96
N ASN A 225 22.90 -16.99 10.85
CA ASN A 225 23.74 -15.77 10.78
C ASN A 225 23.28 -14.61 9.86
N PRO A 226 23.87 -13.40 9.98
CA PRO A 226 24.35 -12.63 11.13
C PRO A 226 23.73 -11.20 11.15
N GLU A 227 23.83 -10.49 12.27
CA GLU A 227 23.73 -9.02 12.41
C GLU A 227 22.66 -8.25 11.57
N GLY A 228 21.53 -7.95 12.20
CA GLY A 228 20.64 -6.85 11.78
C GLY A 228 19.29 -7.23 11.17
N HIS A 229 19.06 -8.48 10.75
CA HIS A 229 17.77 -8.91 10.18
C HIS A 229 16.85 -9.64 11.18
N ASN A 230 17.28 -9.77 12.43
CA ASN A 230 16.64 -10.67 13.39
C ASN A 230 15.18 -10.29 13.66
N GLU A 231 14.88 -9.00 13.82
CA GLU A 231 13.52 -8.57 14.17
C GLU A 231 12.49 -8.80 13.05
N LEU A 232 12.85 -8.57 11.77
CA LEU A 232 11.96 -8.85 10.65
C LEU A 232 11.77 -10.36 10.45
N ILE A 233 12.83 -11.16 10.62
CA ILE A 233 12.73 -12.62 10.54
C ILE A 233 11.81 -13.15 11.65
N LEU A 234 11.96 -12.66 12.89
CA LEU A 234 11.09 -13.02 14.01
C LEU A 234 9.63 -12.62 13.72
N PHE A 235 9.41 -11.40 13.26
CA PHE A 235 8.09 -10.90 12.87
C PHE A 235 7.40 -11.79 11.82
N TRP A 236 8.11 -12.14 10.74
CA TRP A 236 7.54 -13.00 9.70
C TRP A 236 7.38 -14.45 10.16
N ASN A 237 8.27 -14.97 11.02
CA ASN A 237 8.09 -16.28 11.65
C ASN A 237 6.82 -16.34 12.49
N ASP A 238 6.55 -15.32 13.31
CA ASP A 238 5.34 -15.24 14.13
C ASP A 238 4.08 -15.27 13.25
N LEU A 239 4.08 -14.51 12.14
CA LEU A 239 2.97 -14.54 11.18
C LEU A 239 2.77 -15.93 10.55
N PHE A 240 3.85 -16.57 10.10
CA PHE A 240 3.78 -17.89 9.44
C PHE A 240 3.32 -18.98 10.41
N ALA A 241 3.79 -18.92 11.66
CA ALA A 241 3.37 -19.82 12.72
C ALA A 241 1.89 -19.61 13.08
N ALA A 242 1.45 -18.36 13.27
CA ALA A 242 0.05 -18.04 13.58
C ALA A 242 -0.91 -18.45 12.44
N SER A 243 -0.47 -18.31 11.19
CA SER A 243 -1.30 -18.60 10.01
C SER A 243 -1.37 -20.09 9.65
N ASN A 244 -0.51 -20.92 10.26
CA ASN A 244 -0.38 -22.36 9.98
C ASN A 244 -0.28 -22.66 8.45
N PHE A 245 0.60 -21.94 7.76
CA PHE A 245 0.80 -22.16 6.31
C PHE A 245 1.37 -23.56 6.04
N THR A 246 0.82 -24.24 5.03
CA THR A 246 1.36 -25.54 4.58
C THR A 246 2.68 -25.35 3.86
N ASP A 247 3.48 -26.42 3.74
CA ASP A 247 4.77 -26.33 3.04
C ASP A 247 4.61 -25.87 1.59
N LYS A 248 3.56 -26.35 0.90
CA LYS A 248 3.23 -25.87 -0.44
C LYS A 248 2.93 -24.37 -0.48
N GLN A 249 2.17 -23.85 0.47
CA GLN A 249 1.88 -22.42 0.56
C GLN A 249 3.15 -21.61 0.79
N LYS A 250 4.06 -22.11 1.64
CA LYS A 250 5.35 -21.45 1.89
C LYS A 250 6.23 -21.43 0.64
N GLU A 251 6.30 -22.52 -0.12
CA GLU A 251 7.00 -22.56 -1.42
C GLU A 251 6.43 -21.53 -2.41
N ASP A 252 5.11 -21.44 -2.51
CA ASP A 252 4.44 -20.49 -3.41
C ASP A 252 4.72 -19.02 -2.98
N ILE A 253 4.72 -18.75 -1.66
CA ILE A 253 5.13 -17.45 -1.12
C ILE A 253 6.60 -17.16 -1.45
N ALA A 254 7.53 -18.10 -1.19
CA ALA A 254 8.95 -17.91 -1.45
C ALA A 254 9.23 -17.63 -2.94
N SER A 255 8.55 -18.35 -3.83
CA SER A 255 8.63 -18.11 -5.27
C SER A 255 8.21 -16.67 -5.62
N ALA A 256 7.11 -16.18 -5.05
CA ALA A 256 6.61 -14.83 -5.35
C ALA A 256 7.54 -13.71 -4.88
N PHE A 257 8.32 -13.93 -3.80
CA PHE A 257 9.30 -12.97 -3.31
C PHE A 257 10.67 -13.09 -3.97
N THR A 258 10.97 -14.22 -4.63
CA THR A 258 12.18 -14.37 -5.43
C THR A 258 12.21 -13.38 -6.60
N ASP A 259 11.07 -13.16 -7.25
CA ASP A 259 10.92 -12.19 -8.35
C ASP A 259 11.09 -10.72 -7.91
N LEU A 260 11.05 -10.46 -6.60
CA LEU A 260 11.12 -9.12 -6.01
C LEU A 260 12.49 -8.77 -5.44
N LEU A 261 13.39 -9.75 -5.31
CA LEU A 261 14.79 -9.58 -4.95
C LEU A 261 15.59 -9.20 -6.21
#